data_AF-A0A9D6IH66-F1
#
_entry.id   AF-A0A9D6IH66-F1
#
_cell.length_a   1.000
_cell.length_b   1.000
_cell.length_c   1.000
_cell.angle_alpha   90.00
_cell.angle_beta   90.00
_cell.angle_gamma   90.00
#
_symmetry.space_group_name_H-M   'P 1'
#
loop_
_entity.id
_entity.type
_entity.pdbx_description
1 polymer ?
#
loop_
_entity_poly.entity_id
_entity_poly.type
_entity_poly.pdbx_seq_one_letter_code
_entity_poly.pdbx_strand_id
1 'polypeptide(L)'
;MKAQWSKCGRFAGVVCLASLLSVFVTADRAVAQQGKYITEATVELIKMVNTANGAGYKLQDNSFSIGGGWLRQSASTWVPLYTVQLQGGRDYRFLASGDADARDVDLRVLDSNNQVVASDASTARNALVNYRPTNTGRFTVQIRLYSSANNLPCVCLGIVMSK
;
A
#
# COMPACT_ATOMS: atom_id res chain seq x y z
N MET A 1 -49.81 33.16 -70.58
CA MET A 1 -50.15 33.89 -69.35
C MET A 1 -49.06 33.64 -68.31
N LYS A 2 -48.60 34.74 -67.69
CA LYS A 2 -47.74 34.96 -66.50
C LYS A 2 -47.71 33.77 -65.49
N ALA A 3 -46.66 33.44 -64.71
CA ALA A 3 -45.55 34.21 -64.15
C ALA A 3 -44.38 33.33 -63.66
N GLN A 4 -43.22 33.98 -63.47
CA GLN A 4 -41.91 33.55 -62.96
C GLN A 4 -41.79 33.45 -61.42
N TRP A 5 -40.81 32.63 -60.99
CA TRP A 5 -39.85 32.75 -59.84
C TRP A 5 -40.42 32.66 -58.39
N SER A 6 -39.75 32.10 -57.36
CA SER A 6 -38.32 32.01 -57.06
C SER A 6 -37.94 30.99 -55.96
N LYS A 7 -36.72 30.42 -56.09
CA LYS A 7 -35.65 30.16 -55.09
C LYS A 7 -35.75 29.08 -53.99
N CYS A 8 -34.87 28.08 -54.18
CA CYS A 8 -33.69 27.78 -53.34
C CYS A 8 -33.89 27.20 -51.93
N GLY A 9 -33.68 25.88 -51.79
CA GLY A 9 -33.34 25.21 -50.53
C GLY A 9 -32.21 24.21 -50.76
N ARG A 10 -31.00 24.58 -50.32
CA ARG A 10 -29.77 23.77 -50.37
C ARG A 10 -29.71 22.79 -49.21
N PHE A 11 -29.18 21.60 -49.51
CA PHE A 11 -28.25 20.79 -48.70
C PHE A 11 -28.58 20.42 -47.24
N ALA A 12 -28.58 19.09 -47.05
CA ALA A 12 -27.80 18.32 -46.08
C ALA A 12 -28.08 18.48 -44.57
N GLY A 13 -28.25 17.33 -43.92
CA GLY A 13 -28.08 17.24 -42.48
C GLY A 13 -28.82 16.08 -41.84
N VAL A 14 -28.55 14.84 -42.24
CA VAL A 14 -28.74 13.71 -41.32
C VAL A 14 -27.63 13.84 -40.29
N VAL A 15 -27.95 14.33 -39.10
CA VAL A 15 -27.09 14.19 -37.92
C VAL A 15 -27.97 13.67 -36.80
N CYS A 16 -27.97 12.35 -36.63
CA CYS A 16 -28.32 11.74 -35.35
C CYS A 16 -27.41 12.34 -34.28
N LEU A 17 -27.92 13.23 -33.44
CA LEU A 17 -27.30 13.54 -32.16
C LEU A 17 -27.45 12.31 -31.25
N ALA A 18 -26.52 11.37 -31.38
CA ALA A 18 -26.23 10.41 -30.32
C ALA A 18 -25.39 11.16 -29.28
N SER A 19 -26.04 11.67 -28.25
CA SER A 19 -25.41 12.29 -27.10
C SER A 19 -24.45 11.28 -26.45
N LEU A 20 -23.15 11.48 -26.66
CA LEU A 20 -22.07 10.75 -25.99
C LEU A 20 -22.17 11.05 -24.48
N LEU A 21 -22.76 10.13 -23.72
CA LEU A 21 -22.49 10.04 -22.28
C LEU A 21 -21.03 9.65 -22.12
N SER A 22 -20.18 10.62 -21.83
CA SER A 22 -18.84 10.40 -21.31
C SER A 22 -18.96 9.80 -19.91
N VAL A 23 -19.15 8.48 -19.83
CA VAL A 23 -19.00 7.76 -18.56
C VAL A 23 -17.53 7.85 -18.20
N PHE A 24 -17.21 8.71 -17.23
CA PHE A 24 -15.95 8.63 -16.51
C PHE A 24 -15.95 7.28 -15.79
N VAL A 25 -15.38 6.26 -16.43
CA VAL A 25 -14.99 5.02 -15.76
C VAL A 25 -13.78 5.41 -14.91
N THR A 26 -14.02 5.95 -13.71
CA THR A 26 -13.04 5.76 -12.64
C THR A 26 -13.01 4.26 -12.45
N ALA A 27 -11.91 3.63 -12.84
CA ALA A 27 -11.71 2.20 -12.65
C ALA A 27 -11.67 1.93 -11.14
N ASP A 28 -12.84 1.80 -10.53
CA ASP A 28 -12.99 1.13 -9.27
C ASP A 28 -12.42 -0.27 -9.50
N ARG A 29 -11.31 -0.58 -8.82
CA ARG A 29 -10.76 -1.93 -8.80
C ARG A 29 -11.87 -2.84 -8.28
N ALA A 30 -12.58 -3.46 -9.23
CA ALA A 30 -13.76 -4.26 -8.96
C ALA A 30 -13.45 -5.24 -7.83
N VAL A 31 -14.36 -5.30 -6.86
CA VAL A 31 -14.27 -6.07 -5.61
C VAL A 31 -13.80 -7.53 -5.82
N ALA A 32 -13.99 -8.07 -7.03
CA ALA A 32 -13.55 -9.40 -7.46
C ALA A 32 -12.01 -9.66 -7.41
N GLN A 33 -11.16 -8.63 -7.40
CA GLN A 33 -9.68 -8.82 -7.46
C GLN A 33 -8.94 -8.60 -6.13
N GLN A 34 -9.63 -8.26 -5.04
CA GLN A 34 -8.96 -7.83 -3.80
C GLN A 34 -8.07 -8.92 -3.16
N GLY A 35 -8.48 -10.19 -3.25
CA GLY A 35 -7.68 -11.32 -2.74
C GLY A 35 -6.33 -11.49 -3.45
N LYS A 36 -6.21 -11.06 -4.72
CA LYS A 36 -4.97 -11.10 -5.48
C LYS A 36 -3.90 -10.20 -4.83
N TYR A 37 -4.27 -8.97 -4.46
CA TYR A 37 -3.33 -8.03 -3.86
C TYR A 37 -2.83 -8.51 -2.49
N ILE A 38 -3.72 -9.11 -1.70
CA ILE A 38 -3.35 -9.76 -0.43
C ILE A 38 -2.36 -10.91 -0.70
N THR A 39 -2.63 -11.74 -1.71
CA THR A 39 -1.74 -12.84 -2.11
C THR A 39 -0.37 -12.32 -2.51
N GLU A 40 -0.30 -11.29 -3.35
CA GLU A 40 0.97 -10.70 -3.81
C GLU A 40 1.78 -10.11 -2.65
N ALA A 41 1.15 -9.33 -1.78
CA ALA A 41 1.81 -8.75 -0.61
C ALA A 41 2.34 -9.85 0.33
N THR A 42 1.53 -10.90 0.55
CA THR A 42 1.88 -12.04 1.41
C THR A 42 3.03 -12.86 0.84
N VAL A 43 3.01 -13.15 -0.47
CA VAL A 43 4.10 -13.89 -1.13
C VAL A 43 5.42 -13.15 -0.99
N GLU A 44 5.41 -11.82 -1.14
CA GLU A 44 6.62 -11.02 -0.96
C GLU A 44 7.07 -11.01 0.50
N LEU A 45 6.14 -10.87 1.45
CA LEU A 45 6.46 -10.92 2.88
C LEU A 45 7.07 -12.27 3.30
N ILE A 46 6.55 -13.37 2.76
CA ILE A 46 7.06 -14.73 3.01
C ILE A 46 8.53 -14.86 2.61
N LYS A 47 8.96 -14.27 1.48
CA LYS A 47 10.37 -14.30 1.08
C LYS A 47 11.26 -13.61 2.11
N MET A 48 10.82 -12.46 2.64
CA MET A 48 11.54 -11.74 3.68
C MET A 48 11.58 -12.53 4.99
N VAL A 49 10.45 -13.14 5.38
CA VAL A 49 10.36 -14.00 6.57
C VAL A 49 11.29 -15.21 6.45
N ASN A 50 11.35 -15.87 5.28
CA ASN A 50 12.27 -17.00 5.06
C ASN A 50 13.73 -16.58 5.15
N THR A 51 14.07 -15.41 4.63
CA THR A 51 15.41 -14.82 4.76
C THR A 51 15.73 -14.53 6.24
N ALA A 52 14.77 -13.97 6.98
CA ALA A 52 14.93 -13.70 8.41
C ALA A 52 15.04 -14.99 9.25
N ASN A 53 14.30 -16.04 8.89
CA ASN A 53 14.40 -17.37 9.48
C ASN A 53 15.81 -17.95 9.32
N GLY A 54 16.42 -17.80 8.14
CA GLY A 54 17.80 -18.19 7.88
C GLY A 54 18.83 -17.44 8.75
N ALA A 55 18.49 -16.20 9.16
CA ALA A 55 19.30 -15.41 10.10
C ALA A 55 18.99 -15.69 11.58
N GLY A 56 18.10 -16.65 11.89
CA GLY A 56 17.76 -17.07 13.24
C GLY A 56 16.60 -16.32 13.90
N TYR A 57 15.93 -15.40 13.19
CA TYR A 57 14.71 -14.76 13.71
C TYR A 57 13.54 -15.73 13.64
N LYS A 58 12.63 -15.64 14.62
CA LYS A 58 11.42 -16.47 14.73
C LYS A 58 10.19 -15.62 15.06
N LEU A 59 9.03 -16.10 14.64
CA LEU A 59 7.76 -15.61 15.19
C LEU A 59 7.69 -15.94 16.68
N GLN A 60 6.96 -15.10 17.42
CA GLN A 60 6.85 -15.22 18.87
C GLN A 60 5.54 -15.88 19.26
N ASP A 61 5.62 -16.83 20.19
CA ASP A 61 4.45 -17.51 20.73
C ASP A 61 3.55 -16.52 21.45
N ASN A 62 2.23 -16.70 21.27
CA ASN A 62 1.19 -15.92 21.95
C ASN A 62 1.35 -14.39 21.82
N SER A 63 1.92 -13.92 20.71
CA SER A 63 2.18 -12.50 20.46
C SER A 63 1.63 -12.06 19.12
N PHE A 64 1.09 -10.84 19.08
CA PHE A 64 0.68 -10.22 17.82
C PHE A 64 1.92 -9.94 16.97
N SER A 65 1.99 -10.56 15.79
CA SER A 65 3.17 -10.51 14.94
C SER A 65 2.94 -9.84 13.61
N ILE A 66 1.73 -9.85 13.03
CA ILE A 66 1.46 -9.41 11.65
C ILE A 66 0.25 -8.50 11.56
N GLY A 67 0.34 -7.41 10.78
CA GLY A 67 -0.78 -6.52 10.46
C GLY A 67 -0.63 -5.91 9.07
N GLY A 68 -1.59 -5.09 8.65
CA GLY A 68 -1.55 -4.48 7.32
C GLY A 68 -2.76 -3.61 6.99
N GLY A 69 -2.79 -3.08 5.78
CA GLY A 69 -3.91 -2.26 5.28
C GLY A 69 -3.90 -2.03 3.77
N TRP A 70 -4.97 -1.41 3.27
CA TRP A 70 -5.07 -0.88 1.91
C TRP A 70 -4.66 0.60 1.92
N LEU A 71 -3.45 0.88 1.44
CA LEU A 71 -2.80 2.18 1.59
C LEU A 71 -2.78 2.95 0.28
N ARG A 72 -3.07 4.25 0.33
CA ARG A 72 -2.77 5.17 -0.76
C ARG A 72 -1.32 5.65 -0.65
N GLN A 73 -0.69 5.89 -1.79
CA GLN A 73 0.64 6.51 -1.83
C GLN A 73 0.59 7.87 -1.11
N SER A 74 1.57 8.14 -0.26
CA SER A 74 1.73 9.43 0.41
C SER A 74 3.16 9.62 0.90
N ALA A 75 3.73 10.80 0.64
CA ALA A 75 5.05 11.16 1.15
C ALA A 75 5.06 11.49 2.65
N SER A 76 3.90 11.71 3.28
CA SER A 76 3.82 12.21 4.67
C SER A 76 2.94 11.38 5.59
N THR A 77 1.99 10.60 5.06
CA THR A 77 1.02 9.86 5.86
C THR A 77 1.61 8.53 6.34
N TRP A 78 1.68 8.37 7.65
CA TRP A 78 2.04 7.10 8.30
C TRP A 78 0.79 6.44 8.87
N VAL A 79 0.62 5.15 8.59
CA VAL A 79 -0.52 4.35 9.05
C VAL A 79 -0.05 3.44 10.19
N PRO A 80 -0.64 3.52 11.39
CA PRO A 80 -0.40 2.55 12.44
C PRO A 80 -0.87 1.16 12.02
N LEU A 81 0.01 0.18 12.07
CA LEU A 81 -0.33 -1.22 11.81
C LEU A 81 -0.81 -1.92 13.08
N TYR A 82 0.00 -1.86 14.13
CA TYR A 82 -0.26 -2.52 15.40
C TYR A 82 0.64 -1.97 16.51
N THR A 83 0.33 -2.36 17.74
CA THR A 83 1.20 -2.18 18.88
C THR A 83 1.74 -3.53 19.33
N VAL A 84 2.97 -3.55 19.83
CA VAL A 84 3.64 -4.77 20.28
C VAL A 84 4.42 -4.50 21.55
N GLN A 85 4.43 -5.47 22.46
CA GLN A 85 5.28 -5.45 23.65
C GLN A 85 6.66 -6.00 23.28
N LEU A 86 7.70 -5.19 23.42
CA LEU A 86 9.08 -5.59 23.18
C LEU A 86 9.84 -5.70 24.50
N GLN A 87 10.75 -6.66 24.60
CA GLN A 87 11.64 -6.86 25.74
C GLN A 87 12.95 -6.11 25.53
N GLY A 88 13.43 -5.44 26.58
CA GLY A 88 14.74 -4.80 26.59
C GLY A 88 15.86 -5.82 26.38
N GLY A 89 16.86 -5.47 25.57
CA GLY A 89 17.99 -6.34 25.28
C GLY A 89 17.66 -7.53 24.38
N ARG A 90 16.57 -7.49 23.61
CA ARG A 90 16.24 -8.54 22.64
C ARG A 90 16.27 -7.99 21.22
N ASP A 91 16.78 -8.79 20.27
CA ASP A 91 16.86 -8.39 18.86
C ASP A 91 15.53 -8.64 18.16
N TYR A 92 14.94 -7.59 17.62
CA TYR A 92 13.74 -7.63 16.80
C TYR A 92 14.06 -7.27 15.36
N ARG A 93 13.32 -7.90 14.44
CA ARG A 93 13.31 -7.57 13.02
C ARG A 93 11.88 -7.35 12.59
N PHE A 94 11.62 -6.15 12.09
CA PHE A 94 10.36 -5.76 11.49
C PHE A 94 10.54 -5.78 9.98
N LEU A 95 9.58 -6.37 9.28
CA LEU A 95 9.59 -6.51 7.84
C LEU A 95 8.28 -5.95 7.30
N ALA A 96 8.32 -5.29 6.16
CA ALA A 96 7.11 -4.87 5.47
C ALA A 96 7.26 -5.00 3.95
N SER A 97 6.15 -5.34 3.31
CA SER A 97 6.04 -5.48 1.86
C SER A 97 4.67 -5.01 1.39
N GLY A 98 4.57 -4.72 0.08
CA GLY A 98 3.31 -4.44 -0.59
C GLY A 98 3.00 -5.39 -1.74
N ASP A 99 1.79 -5.28 -2.28
CA ASP A 99 1.36 -6.00 -3.48
C ASP A 99 2.17 -5.63 -4.73
N ALA A 100 1.87 -6.23 -5.89
CA ALA A 100 2.64 -6.06 -7.12
C ALA A 100 2.86 -4.59 -7.53
N ASP A 101 1.95 -3.68 -7.15
CA ASP A 101 1.98 -2.27 -7.53
C ASP A 101 2.85 -1.41 -6.59
N ALA A 102 3.18 -1.88 -5.38
CA ALA A 102 4.04 -1.14 -4.45
C ALA A 102 5.47 -0.99 -4.97
N ARG A 103 6.04 0.21 -4.80
CA ARG A 103 7.38 0.58 -5.27
C ARG A 103 8.31 1.02 -4.17
N ASP A 104 7.75 1.62 -3.13
CA ASP A 104 8.49 2.20 -2.03
C ASP A 104 7.62 2.08 -0.75
N VAL A 105 7.98 1.12 0.10
CA VAL A 105 7.28 0.83 1.35
C VAL A 105 8.21 1.14 2.50
N ASP A 106 7.80 2.07 3.35
CA ASP A 106 8.56 2.46 4.54
C ASP A 106 7.98 1.84 5.81
N LEU A 107 8.84 1.65 6.80
CA LEU A 107 8.48 1.11 8.10
C LEU A 107 9.16 1.90 9.21
N ARG A 108 8.44 2.19 10.29
CA ARG A 108 9.04 2.80 11.48
C ARG A 108 8.45 2.23 12.77
N VAL A 109 9.28 2.25 13.80
CA VAL A 109 8.95 1.82 15.16
C VAL A 109 9.01 3.03 16.05
N LEU A 110 7.94 3.26 16.81
CA LEU A 110 7.83 4.34 17.78
C LEU A 110 7.78 3.76 19.19
N ASP A 111 8.41 4.43 20.14
CA ASP A 111 8.29 4.11 21.57
C ASP A 111 6.95 4.60 22.17
N SER A 112 6.78 4.43 23.48
CA SER A 112 5.59 4.87 24.20
C SER A 112 5.39 6.39 24.25
N ASN A 113 6.43 7.17 23.95
CA ASN A 113 6.41 8.63 23.88
C ASN A 113 6.19 9.14 22.44
N ASN A 114 5.85 8.23 21.50
CA ASN A 114 5.71 8.50 20.07
C ASN A 114 7.01 8.97 19.39
N GLN A 115 8.17 8.67 19.96
CA GLN A 115 9.46 8.97 19.34
C GLN A 115 9.84 7.83 18.40
N VAL A 116 10.29 8.17 17.18
CA VAL A 116 10.81 7.18 16.23
C VAL A 116 12.14 6.65 16.75
N VAL A 117 12.18 5.37 17.09
CA VAL A 117 13.38 4.70 17.63
C VAL A 117 14.12 3.86 16.58
N ALA A 118 13.44 3.51 15.49
CA ALA A 118 14.04 2.84 14.33
C ALA A 118 13.15 3.02 13.10
N SER A 119 13.75 3.09 11.90
CA SER A 119 12.99 3.16 10.65
C SER A 119 13.79 2.67 9.44
N ASP A 120 13.07 2.25 8.42
CA ASP A 120 13.54 2.10 7.04
C ASP A 120 12.72 3.08 6.20
N ALA A 121 13.43 3.98 5.53
CA ALA A 121 12.88 4.98 4.61
C ALA A 121 13.64 4.96 3.27
N SER A 122 14.21 3.80 2.92
CA SER A 122 14.88 3.58 1.64
C SER A 122 13.86 3.50 0.51
N THR A 123 14.27 3.79 -0.73
CA THR A 123 13.38 3.72 -1.89
C THR A 123 13.11 2.29 -2.38
N ALA A 124 13.21 1.31 -1.47
CA ALA A 124 13.07 -0.09 -1.79
C ALA A 124 11.59 -0.49 -1.75
N ARG A 125 11.22 -1.46 -2.58
CA ARG A 125 9.87 -2.03 -2.59
C ARG A 125 9.42 -2.58 -1.24
N ASN A 126 10.37 -3.01 -0.41
CA ASN A 126 10.15 -3.63 0.88
C ASN A 126 10.99 -2.91 1.93
N ALA A 127 10.51 -2.87 3.18
CA ALA A 127 11.23 -2.31 4.31
C ALA A 127 11.70 -3.38 5.30
N LEU A 128 12.88 -3.16 5.88
CA LEU A 128 13.45 -3.97 6.95
C LEU A 128 14.04 -3.08 8.04
N VAL A 129 13.54 -3.25 9.27
CA VAL A 129 14.05 -2.55 10.45
C VAL A 129 14.59 -3.55 11.45
N ASN A 130 15.86 -3.42 11.82
CA ASN A 130 16.42 -4.11 12.99
C ASN A 130 16.36 -3.16 14.18
N TYR A 131 15.91 -3.67 15.33
CA TYR A 131 15.86 -2.86 16.54
C TYR A 131 16.07 -3.72 17.78
N ARG A 132 16.89 -3.22 18.72
CA ARG A 132 17.13 -3.83 20.02
C ARG A 132 16.75 -2.82 21.09
N PRO A 133 15.53 -2.91 21.67
CA PRO A 133 15.08 -1.97 22.69
C PRO A 133 16.03 -1.97 23.89
N THR A 134 16.28 -0.81 24.47
CA THR A 134 17.01 -0.72 25.75
C THR A 134 16.12 -1.10 26.93
N ASN A 135 14.84 -0.70 26.88
CA ASN A 135 13.85 -0.96 27.92
C ASN A 135 12.70 -1.82 27.39
N THR A 136 12.15 -2.67 28.27
CA THR A 136 10.90 -3.39 27.99
C THR A 136 9.74 -2.40 27.95
N GLY A 137 8.90 -2.47 26.92
CA GLY A 137 7.82 -1.52 26.74
C GLY A 137 6.90 -1.81 25.56
N ARG A 138 5.86 -0.98 25.44
CA ARG A 138 4.94 -1.00 24.31
C ARG A 138 5.47 -0.09 23.21
N PHE A 139 5.50 -0.60 21.99
CA PHE A 139 5.93 0.11 20.80
C PHE A 139 4.82 0.11 19.74
N THR A 140 4.79 1.15 18.92
CA THR A 140 3.87 1.26 17.78
C THR A 140 4.63 1.05 16.49
N VAL A 141 4.15 0.13 15.66
CA VAL A 141 4.69 -0.07 14.31
C VAL A 141 3.81 0.69 13.33
N GLN A 142 4.44 1.51 12.49
CA GLN A 142 3.76 2.28 11.46
C GLN A 142 4.39 1.99 10.10
N ILE A 143 3.55 1.98 9.08
CA ILE A 143 3.93 1.75 7.69
C ILE A 143 3.53 2.96 6.85
N ARG A 144 4.20 3.18 5.74
CA ARG A 144 3.81 4.14 4.71
C ARG A 144 4.07 3.54 3.34
N LEU A 145 3.11 3.69 2.44
CA LEU A 145 3.34 3.48 1.02
C LEU A 145 3.83 4.82 0.46
N TYR A 146 5.14 4.99 0.33
CA TYR A 146 5.70 6.25 -0.16
C TYR A 146 5.42 6.40 -1.65
N SER A 147 5.56 5.31 -2.41
CA SER A 147 5.29 5.29 -3.84
C SER A 147 4.71 3.96 -4.33
N SER A 148 3.84 4.05 -5.34
CA SER A 148 3.24 2.93 -6.05
C SER A 148 3.12 3.21 -7.55
N ALA A 149 2.95 2.15 -8.34
CA ALA A 149 2.70 2.25 -9.76
C ALA A 149 1.45 3.11 -10.01
N ASN A 150 1.59 4.15 -10.84
CA ASN A 150 0.49 5.06 -11.22
C ASN A 150 -0.30 5.63 -10.02
N ASN A 151 0.33 5.81 -8.86
CA ASN A 151 -0.33 6.29 -7.63
C ASN A 151 -1.52 5.41 -7.19
N LEU A 152 -1.46 4.10 -7.50
CA LEU A 152 -2.48 3.14 -7.11
C LEU A 152 -2.41 2.83 -5.61
N PRO A 153 -3.54 2.64 -4.93
CA PRO A 153 -3.50 2.07 -3.59
C PRO A 153 -3.07 0.59 -3.62
N CYS A 154 -2.36 0.17 -2.58
CA CYS A 154 -1.79 -1.17 -2.45
C CYS A 154 -2.14 -1.82 -1.11
N VAL A 155 -2.26 -3.14 -1.09
CA VAL A 155 -2.16 -3.90 0.17
C VAL A 155 -0.71 -3.81 0.63
N CYS A 156 -0.50 -3.35 1.87
CA CYS A 156 0.80 -3.36 2.53
C CYS A 156 0.69 -4.12 3.85
N LEU A 157 1.60 -5.05 4.09
CA LEU A 157 1.66 -5.89 5.28
C LEU A 157 2.97 -5.64 6.03
N GLY A 158 2.92 -5.75 7.34
CA GLY A 158 4.09 -5.69 8.22
C GLY A 158 4.08 -6.82 9.23
N ILE A 159 5.26 -7.34 9.57
CA ILE A 159 5.45 -8.40 10.55
C ILE A 159 6.64 -8.12 11.46
N VAL A 160 6.58 -8.58 12.72
CA VAL A 160 7.69 -8.56 13.67
C VAL A 160 8.13 -9.97 14.05
N MET A 161 9.44 -10.16 14.08
CA MET A 161 10.13 -11.38 14.49
C MET A 161 11.21 -11.03 15.52
N SER A 162 11.71 -12.02 16.27
CA SER A 162 12.85 -11.79 17.18
C SER A 162 13.79 -12.99 17.27
N LYS A 163 14.98 -12.72 17.79
CA LYS A 163 16.02 -13.68 18.13
C LYS A 163 16.17 -13.80 19.65
#